data_AF-A0A751YMY8-F1
#
_entry.id   AF-A0A751YMY8-F1
#
_cell.length_a   1.000
_cell.length_b   1.000
_cell.length_c   1.000
_cell.angle_alpha   90.00
_cell.angle_beta   90.00
_cell.angle_gamma   90.00
#
_symmetry.space_group_name_H-M   'P 1'
#
loop_
_entity.id
_entity.type
_entity.pdbx_description
1 polymer ?
#
loop_
_entity_poly.entity_id
_entity_poly.type
_entity_poly.pdbx_seq_one_letter_code
_entity_poly.pdbx_strand_id
1 'polypeptide(L)'
;MRPSGNSFLDAALLHGKFPMMRDRFCTEELKIQIAFDAAIKPLLDDGEVVVQWSGVRADESDKRAGYARFACDERDPGFLYNFLPIHKWTATDVFALHKYFGIKPNPLYLQGADRVGCMNCVLCTKEEIAQTAARWPEHIEKHHAWEKKVRLASRWVHWMSVGTESQAWMRSQLGVREVTWFDEDEFTGEEIAMRKRYPVNLGQEVRLHGLEPDVQRIEWSGFYGPRGGMGAPSALDVVEWAKTGRGGKVYDLVKASLDTAVCSSRYGLCE
;
A
#
# COMPACT_ATOMS: atom_id res chain seq x y z
N MET A 1 -0.45 26.78 10.00
CA MET A 1 0.01 25.42 10.39
C MET A 1 1.44 25.55 10.89
N ARG A 2 1.80 24.91 12.02
CA ARG A 2 3.19 24.87 12.51
C ARG A 2 3.82 23.53 12.08
N PRO A 3 5.08 23.49 11.60
CA PRO A 3 5.73 22.23 11.24
C PRO A 3 5.74 21.25 12.41
N SER A 4 5.46 19.98 12.13
CA SER A 4 5.40 18.91 13.13
C SER A 4 6.79 18.35 13.48
N GLY A 5 7.82 18.73 12.73
CA GLY A 5 9.17 18.17 12.83
C GLY A 5 9.32 16.84 12.08
N ASN A 6 8.29 16.41 11.36
CA ASN A 6 8.34 15.22 10.51
C ASN A 6 7.86 15.59 9.10
N SER A 7 8.77 15.57 8.12
CA SER A 7 8.49 15.98 6.74
C SER A 7 7.35 15.19 6.09
N PHE A 8 7.21 13.90 6.41
CA PHE A 8 6.12 13.08 5.92
C PHE A 8 4.76 13.51 6.48
N LEU A 9 4.68 13.74 7.80
CA LEU A 9 3.45 14.23 8.42
C LEU A 9 3.10 15.63 7.91
N ASP A 10 4.09 16.50 7.76
CA ASP A 10 3.91 17.85 7.23
C ASP A 10 3.39 17.82 5.78
N ALA A 11 3.93 16.95 4.93
CA ALA A 11 3.40 16.73 3.58
C ALA A 11 1.96 16.21 3.62
N ALA A 12 1.65 15.20 4.45
CA ALA A 12 0.28 14.68 4.57
C ALA A 12 -0.72 15.73 5.06
N LEU A 13 -0.26 16.63 5.95
CA LEU A 13 -1.01 17.76 6.47
C LEU A 13 -1.26 18.84 5.40
N LEU A 14 -0.27 19.14 4.55
CA LEU A 14 -0.40 20.08 3.43
C LEU A 14 -1.34 19.54 2.35
N HIS A 15 -1.22 18.26 2.01
CA HIS A 15 -2.08 17.57 1.04
C HIS A 15 -3.48 17.26 1.60
N GLY A 16 -3.66 17.32 2.93
CA GLY A 16 -4.91 16.96 3.60
C GLY A 16 -5.30 15.49 3.44
N LYS A 17 -4.34 14.61 3.17
CA LYS A 17 -4.54 13.17 3.00
C LYS A 17 -3.23 12.41 3.13
N PHE A 18 -3.31 11.09 3.34
CA PHE A 18 -2.15 10.21 3.21
C PHE A 18 -1.91 9.79 1.75
N PRO A 19 -0.67 9.39 1.40
CA PRO A 19 -0.36 8.89 0.07
C PRO A 19 -1.19 7.65 -0.29
N MET A 20 -1.62 7.58 -1.55
CA MET A 20 -2.35 6.44 -2.10
C MET A 20 -1.48 5.67 -3.10
N MET A 21 -1.92 4.48 -3.50
CA MET A 21 -1.19 3.65 -4.47
C MET A 21 -0.88 4.37 -5.79
N ARG A 22 -1.79 5.21 -6.29
CA ARG A 22 -1.60 5.97 -7.54
C ARG A 22 -1.08 7.40 -7.33
N ASP A 23 -1.17 7.91 -6.11
CA ASP A 23 -0.82 9.29 -5.78
C ASP A 23 0.15 9.27 -4.58
N ARG A 24 1.43 9.21 -4.90
CA ARG A 24 2.52 9.07 -3.93
C ARG A 24 3.37 10.33 -3.88
N PHE A 25 2.77 11.43 -3.45
CA PHE A 25 3.49 12.68 -3.18
C PHE A 25 4.72 12.47 -2.27
N CYS A 26 4.67 11.52 -1.33
CA CYS A 26 5.81 11.19 -0.47
C CYS A 26 7.03 10.62 -1.22
N THR A 27 6.85 10.12 -2.44
CA THR A 27 7.96 9.66 -3.29
C THR A 27 8.45 10.79 -4.18
N GLU A 28 7.52 11.55 -4.77
CA GLU A 28 7.84 12.64 -5.68
C GLU A 28 8.51 13.79 -4.93
N GLU A 29 7.85 14.32 -3.91
CA GLU A 29 8.29 15.53 -3.19
C GLU A 29 9.38 15.23 -2.17
N LEU A 30 9.24 14.15 -1.40
CA LEU A 30 10.14 13.89 -0.26
C LEU A 30 11.34 13.00 -0.62
N LYS A 31 11.45 12.53 -1.88
CA LYS A 31 12.59 11.69 -2.31
C LYS A 31 13.15 12.14 -3.64
N ILE A 32 12.36 12.10 -4.71
CA ILE A 32 12.85 12.30 -6.07
C ILE A 32 13.24 13.76 -6.28
N GLN A 33 12.36 14.71 -5.96
CA GLN A 33 12.62 16.14 -6.13
C GLN A 33 13.79 16.59 -5.27
N ILE A 34 13.80 16.23 -3.98
CA ILE A 34 14.91 16.58 -3.07
C ILE A 34 16.26 16.07 -3.59
N ALA A 35 16.33 14.81 -4.02
CA ALA A 35 17.58 14.26 -4.56
C ALA A 35 17.98 14.94 -5.89
N PHE A 36 17.01 15.25 -6.74
CA PHE A 36 17.25 15.94 -7.99
C PHE A 36 17.77 17.36 -7.76
N ASP A 37 17.05 18.16 -6.98
CA ASP A 37 17.39 19.57 -6.73
C ASP A 37 18.71 19.72 -5.96
N ALA A 38 19.00 18.82 -5.02
CA ALA A 38 20.18 18.93 -4.18
C ALA A 38 21.45 18.39 -4.83
N ALA A 39 21.36 17.33 -5.66
CA ALA A 39 22.53 16.61 -6.16
C ALA A 39 22.67 16.61 -7.68
N ILE A 40 21.56 16.51 -8.43
CA ILE A 40 21.61 16.34 -9.89
C ILE A 40 21.60 17.71 -10.59
N LYS A 41 20.66 18.58 -10.19
CA LYS A 41 20.46 19.88 -10.82
C LYS A 41 21.72 20.76 -10.83
N PRO A 42 22.51 20.89 -9.74
CA PRO A 42 23.73 21.70 -9.77
C PRO A 42 24.75 21.20 -10.81
N LEU A 43 24.88 19.88 -10.97
CA LEU A 43 25.80 19.29 -11.96
C LEU A 43 25.32 19.56 -13.40
N LEU A 44 24.01 19.45 -13.64
CA LEU A 44 23.43 19.78 -14.93
C LEU A 44 23.56 21.27 -15.26
N ASP A 45 23.36 22.15 -14.27
CA ASP A 45 23.50 23.60 -14.43
C ASP A 45 24.96 24.00 -14.74
N ASP A 46 25.94 23.24 -14.25
CA ASP A 46 27.36 23.38 -14.58
C ASP A 46 27.73 22.80 -15.98
N GLY A 47 26.77 22.18 -16.67
CA GLY A 47 26.94 21.58 -17.99
C GLY A 47 27.56 20.18 -17.99
N GLU A 48 27.59 19.50 -16.84
CA GLU A 48 28.10 18.14 -16.71
C GLU A 48 27.10 17.11 -17.24
N VAL A 49 27.64 15.98 -17.73
CA VAL A 49 26.82 14.81 -18.10
C VAL A 49 26.69 13.88 -16.89
N VAL A 50 25.46 13.68 -16.43
CA VAL A 50 25.16 12.89 -15.23
C VAL A 50 24.63 11.51 -15.62
N VAL A 51 25.24 10.46 -15.09
CA VAL A 51 24.74 9.08 -15.19
C VAL A 51 24.27 8.62 -13.81
N GLN A 52 22.97 8.44 -13.65
CA GLN A 52 22.35 7.94 -12.44
C GLN A 52 22.40 6.40 -12.40
N TRP A 53 23.17 5.86 -11.46
CA TRP A 53 23.26 4.41 -11.22
C TRP A 53 22.17 3.98 -10.25
N SER A 54 21.35 3.01 -10.66
CA SER A 54 20.24 2.53 -9.85
C SER A 54 20.16 1.01 -9.81
N GLY A 55 19.90 0.45 -8.63
CA GLY A 55 19.79 -0.98 -8.39
C GLY A 55 18.42 -1.59 -8.73
N VAL A 56 17.64 -0.96 -9.62
CA VAL A 56 16.32 -1.48 -10.02
C VAL A 56 16.49 -2.79 -10.78
N ARG A 57 15.68 -3.78 -10.42
CA ARG A 57 15.68 -5.13 -11.02
C ARG A 57 14.37 -5.42 -11.73
N ALA A 58 14.44 -6.18 -12.82
CA ALA A 58 13.28 -6.62 -13.60
C ALA A 58 12.33 -7.48 -12.76
N ASP A 59 12.88 -8.31 -11.86
CA ASP A 59 12.19 -9.20 -10.92
C ASP A 59 11.26 -8.46 -9.93
N GLU A 60 11.41 -7.14 -9.76
CA GLU A 60 10.65 -6.41 -8.73
C GLU A 60 9.20 -6.08 -9.12
N SER A 61 8.89 -5.95 -10.41
CA SER A 61 7.51 -5.82 -10.92
C SER A 61 7.47 -5.83 -12.45
N ASP A 62 6.31 -6.16 -13.03
CA ASP A 62 6.07 -6.15 -14.48
C ASP A 62 6.45 -4.83 -15.16
N LYS A 63 6.17 -3.69 -14.50
CA LYS A 63 6.54 -2.38 -15.00
C LYS A 63 8.07 -2.22 -15.10
N ARG A 64 8.82 -2.72 -14.12
CA ARG A 64 10.29 -2.64 -14.05
C ARG A 64 10.96 -3.62 -15.01
N ALA A 65 10.30 -4.73 -15.34
CA ALA A 65 10.78 -5.67 -16.34
C ALA A 65 10.93 -5.01 -17.74
N GLY A 66 10.06 -4.04 -18.06
CA GLY A 66 10.11 -3.30 -19.32
C GLY A 66 11.18 -2.20 -19.40
N TYR A 67 11.94 -1.93 -18.33
CA TYR A 67 12.94 -0.86 -18.34
C TYR A 67 14.17 -1.25 -19.16
N ALA A 68 14.70 -0.29 -19.93
CA ALA A 68 15.98 -0.46 -20.60
C ALA A 68 17.13 -0.38 -19.58
N ARG A 69 18.20 -1.12 -19.86
CA ARG A 69 19.40 -1.13 -19.01
C ARG A 69 20.10 0.24 -18.96
N PHE A 70 20.06 0.98 -20.06
CA PHE A 70 20.59 2.32 -20.19
C PHE A 70 19.59 3.16 -20.99
N ALA A 71 19.16 4.30 -20.47
CA ALA A 71 18.17 5.17 -21.10
C ALA A 71 18.39 6.64 -20.76
N CYS A 72 18.03 7.54 -21.67
CA CYS A 72 17.90 8.96 -21.36
C CYS A 72 16.80 9.19 -20.32
N ASP A 73 17.00 10.15 -19.43
CA ASP A 73 15.96 10.61 -18.53
C ASP A 73 15.19 11.78 -19.17
N GLU A 74 13.87 11.79 -19.03
CA GLU A 74 13.02 12.83 -19.64
C GLU A 74 13.22 14.21 -19.03
N ARG A 75 13.76 14.29 -17.80
CA ARG A 75 14.04 15.57 -17.14
C ARG A 75 15.13 16.38 -17.85
N ASP A 76 16.11 15.69 -18.43
CA ASP A 76 17.14 16.27 -19.30
C ASP A 76 17.67 15.20 -20.28
N PRO A 77 17.07 15.06 -21.47
CA PRO A 77 17.42 14.00 -22.40
C PRO A 77 18.85 14.07 -22.97
N GLY A 78 19.51 15.22 -22.86
CA GLY A 78 20.85 15.46 -23.41
C GLY A 78 21.97 15.22 -22.40
N PHE A 79 21.72 15.45 -21.12
CA PHE A 79 22.75 15.45 -20.08
C PHE A 79 22.44 14.51 -18.91
N LEU A 80 21.27 13.87 -18.87
CA LEU A 80 20.89 12.95 -17.80
C LEU A 80 20.53 11.55 -18.33
N TYR A 81 21.23 10.55 -17.81
CA TYR A 81 21.06 9.14 -18.18
C TYR A 81 20.80 8.27 -16.96
N ASN A 82 19.97 7.24 -17.11
CA ASN A 82 19.74 6.20 -16.11
C ASN A 82 20.44 4.91 -16.51
N PHE A 83 21.20 4.32 -15.59
CA PHE A 83 21.90 3.06 -15.78
C PHE A 83 21.53 2.02 -14.71
N LEU A 84 21.11 0.84 -15.15
CA LEU A 84 20.63 -0.28 -14.33
C LEU A 84 21.58 -1.48 -14.44
N PRO A 85 22.71 -1.48 -13.71
CA PRO A 85 23.76 -2.49 -13.88
C PRO A 85 23.28 -3.93 -13.60
N ILE A 86 22.39 -4.09 -12.62
CA ILE A 86 21.87 -5.37 -12.13
C ILE A 86 20.43 -5.64 -12.58
N HIS A 87 19.95 -5.00 -13.66
CA HIS A 87 18.55 -5.11 -14.10
C HIS A 87 18.06 -6.56 -14.26
N LYS A 88 18.92 -7.46 -14.74
CA LYS A 88 18.58 -8.87 -14.99
C LYS A 88 18.71 -9.79 -13.76
N TRP A 89 19.14 -9.26 -12.61
CA TRP A 89 19.38 -10.08 -11.42
C TRP A 89 18.10 -10.26 -10.61
N THR A 90 17.98 -11.41 -9.95
CA THR A 90 16.89 -11.72 -9.01
C THR A 90 17.25 -11.29 -7.57
N ALA A 91 16.28 -11.35 -6.65
CA ALA A 91 16.56 -11.13 -5.23
C ALA A 91 17.53 -12.16 -4.66
N THR A 92 17.38 -13.41 -5.08
CA THR A 92 18.25 -14.51 -4.68
C THR A 92 19.69 -14.27 -5.11
N ASP A 93 19.92 -13.79 -6.33
CA ASP A 93 21.27 -13.48 -6.82
C ASP A 93 21.95 -12.39 -5.98
N VAL A 94 21.19 -11.34 -5.63
CA VAL A 94 21.68 -10.25 -4.79
C VAL A 94 22.06 -10.77 -3.40
N PHE A 95 21.20 -11.56 -2.75
CA PHE A 95 21.49 -12.11 -1.42
C PHE A 95 22.61 -13.16 -1.44
N ALA A 96 22.72 -13.96 -2.50
CA ALA A 96 23.84 -14.88 -2.69
C ALA A 96 25.17 -14.12 -2.78
N LEU A 97 25.18 -12.99 -3.49
CA LEU A 97 26.36 -12.13 -3.57
C LEU A 97 26.70 -11.46 -2.23
N HIS A 98 25.68 -11.04 -1.46
CA HIS A 98 25.87 -10.55 -0.10
C HIS A 98 26.55 -11.60 0.78
N LYS A 99 26.08 -12.85 0.72
CA LYS A 99 26.69 -13.99 1.43
C LYS A 99 28.13 -14.23 1.00
N TYR A 100 28.41 -14.18 -0.30
CA TYR A 100 29.77 -14.35 -0.84
C TYR A 100 30.75 -13.28 -0.34
N PHE A 101 30.33 -12.02 -0.29
CA PHE A 101 31.14 -10.91 0.21
C PHE A 101 31.11 -10.72 1.73
N GLY A 102 30.34 -11.55 2.46
CA GLY A 102 30.15 -11.38 3.91
C GLY A 102 29.37 -10.13 4.31
N ILE A 103 28.60 -9.55 3.39
CA ILE A 103 27.73 -8.39 3.64
C ILE A 103 26.44 -8.89 4.28
N LYS A 104 26.14 -8.42 5.49
CA LYS A 104 24.89 -8.78 6.16
C LYS A 104 23.71 -8.02 5.55
N PRO A 105 22.60 -8.68 5.18
CA PRO A 105 21.41 -8.00 4.70
C PRO A 105 20.77 -7.17 5.82
N ASN A 106 19.85 -6.26 5.46
CA ASN A 106 19.10 -5.50 6.46
C ASN A 106 18.35 -6.47 7.40
N PRO A 107 18.46 -6.33 8.74
CA PRO A 107 17.84 -7.23 9.69
C PRO A 107 16.32 -7.39 9.54
N LEU A 108 15.63 -6.39 8.98
CA LEU A 108 14.18 -6.45 8.75
C LEU A 108 13.79 -7.55 7.76
N TYR A 109 14.66 -7.91 6.81
CA TYR A 109 14.43 -9.06 5.93
C TYR A 109 14.39 -10.39 6.70
N LEU A 110 15.08 -10.47 7.84
CA LEU A 110 15.03 -11.64 8.75
C LEU A 110 13.76 -11.65 9.61
N GLN A 111 13.00 -10.56 9.64
CA GLN A 111 11.85 -10.35 10.50
C GLN A 111 10.52 -10.32 9.72
N GLY A 112 10.53 -10.82 8.49
CA GLY A 112 9.32 -10.96 7.67
C GLY A 112 8.98 -9.75 6.81
N ALA A 113 9.85 -8.74 6.76
CA ALA A 113 9.72 -7.69 5.76
C ALA A 113 10.09 -8.23 4.37
N ASP A 114 9.16 -8.12 3.43
CA ASP A 114 9.42 -8.38 2.00
C ASP A 114 10.14 -7.18 1.38
N ARG A 115 9.84 -5.98 1.88
CA ARG A 115 10.40 -4.72 1.40
C ARG A 115 10.79 -3.80 2.53
N VAL A 116 12.06 -3.42 2.58
CA VAL A 116 12.53 -2.44 3.54
C VAL A 116 12.38 -1.04 2.96
N GLY A 117 11.49 -0.24 3.56
CA GLY A 117 11.21 1.13 3.16
C GLY A 117 10.61 1.95 4.30
N CYS A 118 9.76 2.92 3.97
CA CYS A 118 9.00 3.64 4.98
C CYS A 118 8.12 2.66 5.77
N MET A 119 8.24 2.65 7.10
CA MET A 119 7.49 1.77 7.98
C MET A 119 5.99 1.86 7.69
N ASN A 120 5.34 0.71 7.47
CA ASN A 120 3.89 0.60 7.27
C ASN A 120 3.31 1.46 6.12
N CYS A 121 4.12 1.79 5.12
CA CYS A 121 3.70 2.51 3.92
C CYS A 121 2.46 1.87 3.24
N VAL A 122 1.71 2.63 2.44
CA VAL A 122 0.59 2.14 1.59
C VAL A 122 0.93 0.91 0.73
N LEU A 123 2.22 0.61 0.51
CA LEU A 123 2.68 -0.56 -0.22
C LEU A 123 2.97 -1.80 0.63
N CYS A 124 2.79 -1.74 1.96
CA CYS A 124 3.03 -2.87 2.83
C CYS A 124 2.04 -4.01 2.54
N THR A 125 2.49 -5.23 2.71
CA THR A 125 1.66 -6.43 2.60
C THR A 125 0.83 -6.63 3.86
N LYS A 126 -0.16 -7.53 3.79
CA LYS A 126 -0.99 -7.86 4.94
C LYS A 126 -0.14 -8.47 6.07
N GLU A 127 0.82 -9.30 5.69
CA GLU A 127 1.75 -9.99 6.57
C GLU A 127 2.68 -9.00 7.28
N GLU A 128 3.23 -8.01 6.56
CA GLU A 128 4.07 -6.96 7.15
C GLU A 128 3.31 -6.14 8.20
N ILE A 129 2.04 -5.80 7.94
CA ILE A 129 1.22 -5.06 8.92
C ILE A 129 1.02 -5.89 10.20
N ALA A 130 0.75 -7.19 10.06
CA ALA A 130 0.60 -8.08 11.21
C ALA A 130 1.91 -8.22 12.00
N GLN A 131 3.05 -8.36 11.32
CA GLN A 131 4.37 -8.38 11.95
C GLN A 131 4.66 -7.07 12.69
N THR A 132 4.36 -5.93 12.07
CA THR A 132 4.55 -4.63 12.72
C THR A 132 3.67 -4.48 13.95
N ALA A 133 2.40 -4.88 13.87
CA ALA A 133 1.50 -4.80 15.02
C ALA A 133 1.95 -5.70 16.18
N ALA A 134 2.58 -6.85 15.90
CA ALA A 134 3.11 -7.76 16.91
C ALA A 134 4.44 -7.29 17.51
N ARG A 135 5.35 -6.76 16.68
CA ARG A 135 6.73 -6.41 17.08
C ARG A 135 6.90 -4.95 17.53
N TRP A 136 6.20 -4.03 16.88
CA TRP A 136 6.34 -2.58 17.06
C TRP A 136 4.97 -1.87 17.12
N PRO A 137 4.16 -2.14 18.16
CA PRO A 137 2.83 -1.54 18.31
C PRO A 137 2.87 -0.01 18.37
N GLU A 138 3.96 0.60 18.85
CA GLU A 138 4.16 2.05 18.92
C GLU A 138 4.08 2.73 17.55
N HIS A 139 4.42 2.01 16.46
CA HIS A 139 4.26 2.53 15.11
C HIS A 139 2.79 2.60 14.70
N ILE A 140 1.98 1.62 15.08
CA ILE A 140 0.53 1.63 14.83
C ILE A 140 -0.13 2.79 15.56
N GLU A 141 0.23 2.99 16.83
CA GLU A 141 -0.28 4.11 17.64
C GLU A 141 0.11 5.46 17.04
N LYS A 142 1.35 5.60 16.60
CA LYS A 142 1.84 6.79 15.89
C LYS A 142 1.04 7.05 14.62
N HIS A 143 0.78 6.03 13.79
CA HIS A 143 -0.02 6.17 12.58
C HIS A 143 -1.45 6.60 12.90
N HIS A 144 -2.07 5.99 13.90
CA HIS A 144 -3.40 6.36 14.35
C HIS A 144 -3.46 7.81 14.88
N ALA A 145 -2.42 8.26 15.60
CA ALA A 145 -2.31 9.65 16.03
C ALA A 145 -2.15 10.62 14.84
N TRP A 146 -1.43 10.22 13.79
CA TRP A 146 -1.29 11.00 12.57
C TRP A 146 -2.61 11.08 11.80
N GLU A 147 -3.39 10.00 11.74
CA GLU A 147 -4.72 9.99 11.13
C GLU A 147 -5.63 11.05 11.75
N LYS A 148 -5.64 11.15 13.09
CA LYS A 148 -6.40 12.18 13.81
C LYS A 148 -5.97 13.59 13.41
N LYS A 149 -4.66 13.84 13.26
CA LYS A 149 -4.13 15.17 12.89
C LYS A 149 -4.47 15.55 11.45
N VAL A 150 -4.21 14.65 10.50
CA VAL A 150 -4.45 14.89 9.06
C VAL A 150 -5.94 15.07 8.78
N ARG A 151 -6.79 14.30 9.48
CA ARG A 151 -8.24 14.46 9.43
C ARG A 151 -8.71 15.86 9.76
N LEU A 152 -8.14 16.49 10.80
CA LEU A 152 -8.51 17.84 11.22
C LEU A 152 -8.07 18.92 10.21
N ALA A 153 -7.01 18.66 9.44
CA ALA A 153 -6.50 19.60 8.44
C ALA A 153 -7.24 19.50 7.09
N SER A 154 -7.83 18.35 6.79
CA SER A 154 -8.40 18.07 5.47
C SER A 154 -9.77 18.73 5.26
N ARG A 155 -9.83 19.70 4.35
CA ARG A 155 -11.07 20.42 4.00
C ARG A 155 -12.10 19.51 3.35
N TRP A 156 -11.65 18.57 2.52
CA TRP A 156 -12.49 17.58 1.84
C TRP A 156 -13.01 16.51 2.80
N VAL A 157 -12.15 16.00 3.70
CA VAL A 157 -12.58 15.05 4.73
C VAL A 157 -13.52 15.73 5.72
N HIS A 158 -13.29 16.97 6.14
CA HIS A 158 -14.21 17.67 7.05
C HIS A 158 -15.63 17.79 6.46
N TRP A 159 -15.75 18.11 5.17
CA TRP A 159 -17.05 18.19 4.48
C TRP A 159 -17.72 16.82 4.26
N MET A 160 -16.95 15.77 3.95
CA MET A 160 -17.45 14.40 3.70
C MET A 160 -17.53 13.50 4.95
N SER A 161 -17.00 13.95 6.09
CA SER A 161 -17.01 13.21 7.37
C SER A 161 -18.05 13.73 8.36
N VAL A 162 -18.91 14.66 7.91
CA VAL A 162 -20.28 14.72 8.41
C VAL A 162 -20.89 13.34 8.15
N GLY A 163 -21.44 12.72 9.19
CA GLY A 163 -21.86 11.32 9.18
C GLY A 163 -22.61 10.96 7.89
N THR A 164 -22.18 9.89 7.24
CA THR A 164 -22.81 9.36 6.03
C THR A 164 -23.34 7.97 6.36
N GLU A 165 -24.44 7.58 5.72
CA GLU A 165 -25.09 6.32 6.04
C GLU A 165 -24.16 5.13 5.80
N SER A 166 -24.09 4.24 6.79
CA SER A 166 -23.21 3.07 6.80
C SER A 166 -23.53 2.13 5.64
N GLN A 167 -22.66 2.12 4.63
CA GLN A 167 -22.84 1.23 3.47
C GLN A 167 -22.69 -0.25 3.85
N ALA A 168 -21.84 -0.57 4.83
CA ALA A 168 -21.66 -1.93 5.32
C ALA A 168 -22.90 -2.43 6.06
N TRP A 169 -23.46 -1.61 6.96
CA TRP A 169 -24.71 -1.90 7.64
C TRP A 169 -25.86 -2.01 6.62
N MET A 170 -25.99 -1.07 5.69
CA MET A 170 -27.05 -1.12 4.66
C MET A 170 -26.95 -2.39 3.83
N ARG A 171 -25.76 -2.82 3.43
CA ARG A 171 -25.58 -4.10 2.72
C ARG A 171 -25.96 -5.31 3.57
N SER A 172 -25.74 -5.26 4.88
CA SER A 172 -26.18 -6.33 5.80
C SER A 172 -27.71 -6.44 5.87
N GLN A 173 -28.41 -5.30 5.81
CA GLN A 173 -29.87 -5.25 5.88
C GLN A 173 -30.53 -5.55 4.51
N LEU A 174 -29.96 -5.01 3.42
CA LEU A 174 -30.53 -5.11 2.06
C LEU A 174 -30.20 -6.44 1.37
N GLY A 175 -29.23 -7.22 1.88
CA GLY A 175 -28.86 -8.51 1.34
C GLY A 175 -28.13 -8.45 -0.02
N VAL A 176 -28.24 -9.53 -0.80
CA VAL A 176 -27.57 -9.69 -2.11
C VAL A 176 -28.60 -9.98 -3.19
N ARG A 177 -28.39 -9.40 -4.37
CA ARG A 177 -29.13 -9.78 -5.58
C ARG A 177 -28.45 -11.00 -6.20
N GLU A 178 -29.16 -12.12 -6.26
CA GLU A 178 -28.74 -13.28 -7.05
C GLU A 178 -29.18 -13.07 -8.50
N VAL A 179 -28.22 -13.16 -9.42
CA VAL A 179 -28.48 -13.25 -10.85
C VAL A 179 -28.15 -14.66 -11.27
N THR A 180 -29.15 -15.36 -11.78
CA THR A 180 -29.02 -16.67 -12.39
C THR A 180 -29.09 -16.49 -13.89
N TRP A 181 -28.14 -17.05 -14.63
CA TRP A 181 -28.22 -17.18 -16.08
C TRP A 181 -27.86 -18.61 -16.45
N PHE A 182 -28.29 -19.04 -17.62
CA PHE A 182 -28.00 -20.37 -18.15
C PHE A 182 -26.90 -20.21 -19.20
N ASP A 183 -25.90 -21.08 -19.13
CA ASP A 183 -24.79 -21.16 -20.08
C ASP A 183 -24.71 -22.60 -20.58
N GLU A 184 -24.34 -22.82 -21.83
CA GLU A 184 -24.17 -24.18 -22.34
C GLU A 184 -22.77 -24.70 -21.99
N ASP A 185 -22.70 -25.91 -21.45
CA ASP A 185 -21.43 -26.60 -21.27
C ASP A 185 -20.79 -26.88 -22.64
N GLU A 186 -19.61 -26.29 -22.90
CA GLU A 186 -18.89 -26.44 -24.17
C GLU A 186 -18.55 -27.90 -24.52
N PHE A 187 -18.59 -28.82 -23.56
CA PHE A 187 -18.19 -30.22 -23.72
C PHE A 187 -19.38 -31.19 -23.75
N THR A 188 -20.42 -30.96 -22.94
CA THR A 188 -21.60 -31.84 -22.87
C THR A 188 -22.82 -31.30 -23.61
N GLY A 189 -22.86 -30.01 -23.94
CA GLY A 189 -24.00 -29.36 -24.58
C GLY A 189 -25.24 -29.24 -23.69
N GLU A 190 -25.09 -29.46 -22.38
CA GLU A 190 -26.18 -29.32 -21.41
C GLU A 190 -26.25 -27.88 -20.88
N GLU A 191 -27.47 -27.36 -20.65
CA GLU A 191 -27.66 -26.06 -20.00
C GLU A 191 -27.26 -26.11 -18.52
N ILE A 192 -26.24 -25.33 -18.15
CA ILE A 192 -25.79 -25.16 -16.78
C ILE A 192 -26.31 -23.84 -16.22
N ALA A 193 -27.01 -23.92 -15.09
CA ALA A 193 -27.42 -22.73 -14.34
C ALA A 193 -26.24 -22.12 -13.58
N MET A 194 -25.74 -20.99 -14.07
CA MET A 194 -24.71 -20.18 -13.42
C MET A 194 -25.34 -19.14 -12.49
N ARG A 195 -24.80 -19.00 -11.27
CA ARG A 195 -25.28 -18.03 -10.27
C ARG A 195 -24.18 -17.08 -9.87
N LYS A 196 -24.48 -15.78 -9.85
CA LYS A 196 -23.59 -14.76 -9.27
C LYS A 196 -24.36 -13.84 -8.35
N ARG A 197 -23.76 -13.62 -7.17
CA ARG A 197 -24.27 -12.72 -6.16
C ARG A 197 -23.66 -11.34 -6.36
N TYR A 198 -24.51 -10.34 -6.50
CA TYR A 198 -24.12 -8.94 -6.53
C TYR A 198 -24.61 -8.26 -5.25
N PRO A 199 -23.79 -7.40 -4.61
CA PRO A 199 -24.32 -6.50 -3.60
C PRO A 199 -25.40 -5.61 -4.25
N VAL A 200 -26.51 -5.39 -3.56
CA VAL A 200 -27.55 -4.46 -4.05
C VAL A 200 -26.92 -3.07 -4.12
N ASN A 201 -26.87 -2.48 -5.32
CA ASN A 201 -26.30 -1.16 -5.52
C ASN A 201 -27.25 -0.12 -4.90
N LEU A 202 -26.72 0.69 -3.99
CA LEU A 202 -27.38 1.90 -3.51
C LEU A 202 -27.38 2.87 -4.71
N GLY A 203 -28.54 3.05 -5.35
CA GLY A 203 -28.69 4.02 -6.44
C GLY A 203 -28.44 5.46 -5.97
N GLN A 204 -28.67 6.44 -6.86
CA GLN A 204 -28.57 7.87 -6.50
C GLN A 204 -29.60 8.29 -5.43
N GLU A 205 -30.67 7.53 -5.24
CA GLU A 205 -31.67 7.75 -4.20
C GLU A 205 -31.73 6.53 -3.27
N VAL A 206 -31.32 6.72 -2.02
CA VAL A 206 -31.44 5.69 -0.98
C VAL A 206 -32.89 5.64 -0.52
N ARG A 207 -33.64 4.60 -0.90
CA ARG A 207 -34.97 4.34 -0.32
C ARG A 207 -34.79 3.47 0.92
N LEU A 208 -34.84 4.08 2.10
CA LEU A 208 -34.59 3.42 3.38
C LEU A 208 -35.75 2.54 3.86
N HIS A 209 -36.92 2.55 3.20
CA HIS A 209 -38.07 1.67 3.51
C HIS A 209 -38.45 1.59 5.02
N GLY A 210 -38.29 2.70 5.76
CA GLY A 210 -38.58 2.74 7.20
C GLY A 210 -37.46 2.23 8.11
N LEU A 211 -36.28 1.91 7.56
CA LEU A 211 -35.08 1.60 8.32
C LEU A 211 -34.39 2.90 8.77
N GLU A 212 -33.98 2.95 10.03
CA GLU A 212 -33.05 3.98 10.51
C GLU A 212 -31.62 3.54 10.20
N PRO A 213 -30.92 4.23 9.29
CA PRO A 213 -29.58 3.86 8.92
C PRO A 213 -28.61 4.14 10.06
N ASP A 214 -27.71 3.19 10.29
CA ASP A 214 -26.56 3.43 11.14
C ASP A 214 -25.67 4.47 10.46
N VAL A 215 -25.36 5.56 11.15
CA VAL A 215 -24.53 6.63 10.59
C VAL A 215 -23.07 6.25 10.78
N GLN A 216 -22.41 5.83 9.69
CA GLN A 216 -20.99 5.54 9.75
C GLN A 216 -20.20 6.85 9.70
N ARG A 217 -19.31 7.01 10.68
CA ARG A 217 -18.25 8.00 10.58
C ARG A 217 -17.23 7.53 9.54
N ILE A 218 -17.36 7.96 8.28
CA ILE A 218 -16.38 7.57 7.26
C ILE A 218 -15.04 8.25 7.56
N GLU A 219 -14.01 7.43 7.73
CA GLU A 219 -12.66 7.85 8.03
C GLU A 219 -11.87 8.05 6.74
N TRP A 220 -12.23 9.06 5.94
CA TRP A 220 -11.68 9.33 4.60
C TRP A 220 -10.15 9.58 4.49
N SER A 221 -9.38 9.42 5.57
CA SER A 221 -7.92 9.50 5.58
C SER A 221 -7.28 8.36 6.35
N GLY A 222 -7.49 7.12 5.89
CA GLY A 222 -6.77 5.96 6.39
C GLY A 222 -5.30 6.01 5.97
N PHE A 223 -4.38 5.86 6.93
CA PHE A 223 -2.93 5.87 6.71
C PHE A 223 -2.49 4.83 5.66
N TYR A 224 -3.13 3.65 5.68
CA TYR A 224 -2.84 2.53 4.78
C TYR A 224 -3.61 2.56 3.46
N GLY A 225 -4.47 3.57 3.25
CA GLY A 225 -5.42 3.63 2.14
C GLY A 225 -6.48 2.51 2.18
N PRO A 226 -7.21 2.30 1.06
CA PRO A 226 -8.23 1.26 0.96
C PRO A 226 -7.63 -0.15 1.12
N ARG A 227 -8.17 -0.97 2.03
CA ARG A 227 -7.67 -2.33 2.35
C ARG A 227 -8.82 -3.28 2.66
N GLY A 228 -8.70 -4.55 2.27
CA GLY A 228 -9.67 -5.58 2.66
C GLY A 228 -11.12 -5.32 2.21
N GLY A 229 -11.33 -4.52 1.16
CA GLY A 229 -12.67 -4.07 0.74
C GLY A 229 -13.22 -2.88 1.55
N MET A 230 -12.46 -2.36 2.51
CA MET A 230 -12.76 -1.14 3.24
C MET A 230 -12.31 0.07 2.41
N GLY A 231 -13.17 1.08 2.30
CA GLY A 231 -12.89 2.28 1.52
C GLY A 231 -11.78 3.12 2.15
N ALA A 232 -11.96 3.55 3.39
CA ALA A 232 -10.96 4.33 4.12
C ALA A 232 -10.96 3.89 5.60
N PRO A 233 -10.28 2.77 5.90
CA PRO A 233 -10.21 2.22 7.26
C PRO A 233 -9.20 2.97 8.13
N SER A 234 -9.41 2.95 9.46
CA SER A 234 -8.41 3.42 10.41
C SER A 234 -7.20 2.50 10.43
N ALA A 235 -6.06 2.99 10.95
CA ALA A 235 -4.88 2.15 11.17
C ALA A 235 -5.19 0.92 12.05
N LEU A 236 -6.11 1.04 12.99
CA LEU A 236 -6.53 -0.05 13.88
C LEU A 236 -7.38 -1.08 13.14
N ASP A 237 -8.33 -0.65 12.31
CA ASP A 237 -9.17 -1.55 11.50
C ASP A 237 -8.31 -2.37 10.53
N VAL A 238 -7.28 -1.74 9.95
CA VAL A 238 -6.34 -2.43 9.06
C VAL A 238 -5.50 -3.45 9.80
N VAL A 239 -5.12 -3.18 11.06
CA VAL A 239 -4.41 -4.15 11.90
C VAL A 239 -5.29 -5.34 12.26
N GLU A 240 -6.55 -5.12 12.63
CA GLU A 240 -7.49 -6.23 12.87
C GLU A 240 -7.73 -7.05 11.61
N TRP A 241 -7.89 -6.39 10.46
CA TRP A 241 -7.93 -7.08 9.18
C TRP A 241 -6.63 -7.86 8.92
N ALA A 242 -5.45 -7.33 9.24
CA ALA A 242 -4.17 -7.99 9.01
C ALA A 242 -4.02 -9.32 9.78
N LYS A 243 -4.65 -9.42 10.97
CA LYS A 243 -4.69 -10.65 11.80
C LYS A 243 -5.56 -11.77 11.20
N THR A 244 -6.39 -11.48 10.21
CA THR A 244 -7.24 -12.48 9.56
C THR A 244 -6.51 -13.25 8.45
N GLY A 245 -7.02 -14.43 8.09
CA GLY A 245 -6.54 -15.24 6.97
C GLY A 245 -6.93 -14.70 5.59
N ARG A 246 -6.83 -15.54 4.55
CA ARG A 246 -7.25 -15.16 3.19
C ARG A 246 -8.74 -14.82 3.18
N GLY A 247 -9.09 -13.67 2.60
CA GLY A 247 -10.48 -13.21 2.48
C GLY A 247 -11.02 -12.37 3.64
N GLY A 248 -10.24 -12.13 4.71
CA GLY A 248 -10.60 -11.12 5.71
C GLY A 248 -11.61 -11.53 6.78
N LYS A 249 -12.08 -12.79 6.78
CA LYS A 249 -13.26 -13.23 7.56
C LYS A 249 -12.94 -14.14 8.75
N VAL A 250 -11.83 -14.86 8.71
CA VAL A 250 -11.46 -15.86 9.74
C VAL A 250 -10.13 -15.43 10.35
N TYR A 251 -10.04 -15.42 11.68
CA TYR A 251 -8.77 -15.15 12.36
C TYR A 251 -7.75 -16.24 12.06
N ASP A 252 -6.55 -15.82 11.71
CA ASP A 252 -5.45 -16.75 11.45
C ASP A 252 -4.71 -17.00 12.76
N LEU A 253 -4.92 -18.17 13.35
CA LEU A 253 -4.32 -18.55 14.63
C LEU A 253 -2.79 -18.56 14.58
N VAL A 254 -2.19 -18.82 13.40
CA VAL A 254 -0.73 -18.79 13.23
C VAL A 254 -0.22 -17.34 13.25
N LYS A 255 -0.97 -16.41 12.68
CA LYS A 255 -0.67 -14.97 12.78
C LYS A 255 -0.90 -14.44 14.19
N ALA A 256 -1.89 -14.96 14.90
CA ALA A 256 -2.17 -14.59 16.28
C ALA A 256 -1.10 -15.14 17.25
N SER A 257 -0.44 -16.25 16.92
CA SER A 257 0.62 -16.87 17.71
C SER A 257 2.03 -16.51 17.24
N LEU A 258 2.20 -15.40 16.51
CA LEU A 258 3.52 -14.98 16.00
C LEU A 258 4.50 -14.75 17.15
N ASP A 259 5.46 -15.66 17.31
CA ASP A 259 6.61 -15.47 18.16
C ASP A 259 7.57 -14.47 17.50
N THR A 260 7.74 -13.32 18.14
CA THR A 260 8.54 -12.20 17.63
C THR A 260 10.04 -12.52 17.59
N ALA A 261 10.47 -13.57 18.29
CA ALA A 261 11.87 -13.99 18.35
C ALA A 261 12.32 -14.87 17.16
N VAL A 262 11.39 -15.49 16.42
CA VAL A 262 11.74 -16.42 15.33
C VAL A 262 11.99 -15.65 14.03
N CYS A 263 13.03 -16.08 13.29
CA CYS A 263 13.33 -15.57 11.96
C CYS A 263 12.22 -15.93 10.97
N SER A 264 11.76 -14.95 10.19
CA SER A 264 10.61 -15.10 9.28
C SER A 264 10.91 -14.57 7.87
N SER A 265 12.12 -14.81 7.36
CA SER A 265 12.54 -14.32 6.04
C SER A 265 11.82 -15.01 4.88
N ARG A 266 11.16 -14.22 4.02
CA ARG A 266 10.60 -14.68 2.74
C ARG A 266 11.67 -15.17 1.75
N TYR A 267 12.88 -14.60 1.81
CA TYR A 267 14.00 -14.95 0.93
C TYR A 267 14.85 -16.14 1.42
N GLY A 268 14.38 -16.88 2.44
CA GLY A 268 15.14 -18.03 2.98
C GLY A 268 16.48 -17.65 3.62
N LEU A 269 16.55 -16.46 4.24
CA LEU A 269 17.75 -15.94 4.88
C LEU A 269 17.92 -16.42 6.33
N CYS A 270 16.98 -17.21 6.84
CA CYS A 270 17.08 -17.83 8.15
C CYS A 270 18.03 -19.04 8.06
N GLU A 271 18.99 -19.12 8.98
CA GLU A 271 19.93 -20.24 9.11
C GLU A 271 19.26 -21.50 9.66
#